data_AF-A0A225UIB9-F1
#
_entry.id   AF-A0A225UIB9-F1
#
_cell.length_a   1.000
_cell.length_b   1.000
_cell.length_c   1.000
_cell.angle_alpha   90.00
_cell.angle_beta   90.00
_cell.angle_gamma   90.00
#
_symmetry.space_group_name_H-M   'P 1'
#
loop_
_entity.id
_entity.type
_entity.pdbx_description
1 polymer ?
#
loop_
_entity_poly.entity_id
_entity_poly.type
_entity_poly.pdbx_seq_one_letter_code
_entity_poly.pdbx_strand_id
1 'polypeptide(L)'
;MLLSPDTRRPNLGPERTPPARRSPRLAELPSAGASTDTPQTTSTTARVEPISEGRLAERRSPRLAQQRAQYGGCSSLGGIKTTDANLYRVILKPIVKQAVSQRDATGEELEIYAVEGSTFSVLIKKLWDKFRGHMKGGAVKVDSGEWSIVDLDVNDWAKMMQFKLPNRHLLDTERTEHQWNLWLSSVSVGNITQLYVYEYGSKIKTLPVLAAFKKACIDPVATDRAGAASEATLQEIADRIQHRWSSTFQGAAVLWRMWANDIVRNLNRSTWDAAIAPPPPEYVARLFRPAESRLELQIAGISRSANLALDCVNAAIAANSQLLQDWEMFRARIKENGKCLVTRKAVIQGFIDDVLPPQDVLDPMERMENIPDIDHA
;
A
#
# COMPACT_ATOMS: atom_id res chain seq x y z
N MET A 1 41.36 19.89 -56.62
CA MET A 1 42.45 20.65 -55.96
C MET A 1 42.43 20.23 -54.49
N LEU A 2 43.23 19.23 -54.11
CA LEU A 2 44.58 19.35 -53.49
C LEU A 2 44.46 19.87 -52.04
N LEU A 3 44.90 19.22 -50.96
CA LEU A 3 45.89 18.17 -50.72
C LEU A 3 45.68 17.53 -49.31
N SER A 4 46.01 16.24 -49.16
CA SER A 4 46.52 15.64 -47.91
C SER A 4 48.05 15.81 -47.84
N PRO A 5 48.69 15.64 -46.67
CA PRO A 5 49.39 14.37 -46.35
C PRO A 5 49.23 13.93 -44.85
N ASP A 6 49.10 12.64 -44.51
CA ASP A 6 50.14 11.58 -44.37
C ASP A 6 51.08 11.80 -43.15
N THR A 7 51.47 10.89 -42.24
CA THR A 7 51.26 9.46 -41.92
C THR A 7 51.94 9.21 -40.55
N ARG A 8 51.61 8.12 -39.85
CA ARG A 8 52.53 7.07 -39.30
C ARG A 8 52.12 6.53 -37.91
N ARG A 9 51.67 5.26 -37.92
CA ARG A 9 51.86 4.26 -36.84
C ARG A 9 53.36 3.89 -36.70
N PRO A 10 53.72 3.12 -35.67
CA PRO A 10 53.99 1.71 -35.96
C PRO A 10 53.38 0.68 -34.98
N ASN A 11 52.96 -0.42 -35.63
CA ASN A 11 52.85 -1.84 -35.25
C ASN A 11 54.08 -2.40 -34.48
N LEU A 12 54.18 -3.59 -33.86
CA LEU A 12 53.47 -4.90 -33.84
C LEU A 12 54.15 -5.79 -32.74
N GLY A 13 53.38 -6.50 -31.90
CA GLY A 13 53.62 -7.83 -31.25
C GLY A 13 54.95 -8.20 -30.55
N PRO A 14 55.12 -9.41 -29.98
CA PRO A 14 54.18 -10.53 -29.77
C PRO A 14 54.13 -11.12 -28.33
N GLU A 15 53.05 -11.88 -28.06
CA GLU A 15 52.96 -13.19 -27.38
C GLU A 15 53.92 -13.60 -26.23
N ARG A 16 53.37 -13.97 -25.05
CA ARG A 16 53.73 -15.17 -24.24
C ARG A 16 52.99 -15.24 -22.87
N THR A 17 52.18 -16.26 -22.68
CA THR A 17 51.88 -16.94 -21.39
C THR A 17 53.05 -17.88 -21.02
N PRO A 18 53.07 -18.55 -19.84
CA PRO A 18 53.00 -18.13 -18.43
C PRO A 18 54.32 -18.52 -17.69
N PRO A 19 54.38 -18.54 -16.34
CA PRO A 19 54.96 -19.74 -15.75
C PRO A 19 54.14 -20.34 -14.61
N ALA A 20 54.11 -21.67 -14.60
CA ALA A 20 53.69 -22.52 -13.51
C ALA A 20 54.88 -22.87 -12.58
N ARG A 21 54.53 -23.32 -11.37
CA ARG A 21 55.33 -24.03 -10.34
C ARG A 21 56.34 -23.22 -9.52
N ARG A 22 56.14 -23.23 -8.19
CA ARG A 22 56.77 -24.23 -7.30
C ARG A 22 56.16 -24.19 -5.88
N SER A 23 55.79 -25.38 -5.39
CA SER A 23 55.66 -25.70 -3.97
C SER A 23 57.03 -25.60 -3.27
N PRO A 24 57.03 -25.64 -1.92
CA PRO A 24 57.99 -26.47 -1.21
C PRO A 24 57.28 -27.54 -0.36
N ARG A 25 57.74 -28.78 -0.52
CA ARG A 25 57.52 -29.91 0.38
C ARG A 25 58.66 -29.94 1.42
N LEU A 26 58.30 -30.27 2.66
CA LEU A 26 58.98 -31.12 3.66
C LEU A 26 60.52 -31.06 3.87
N ALA A 27 60.90 -30.83 5.13
CA ALA A 27 61.89 -31.57 5.93
C ALA A 27 61.61 -31.26 7.42
N GLU A 28 61.01 -32.15 8.20
CA GLU A 28 61.66 -33.16 9.08
C GLU A 28 62.56 -32.59 10.20
N LEU A 29 62.00 -32.64 11.43
CA LEU A 29 62.52 -33.01 12.78
C LEU A 29 64.04 -33.30 12.96
N PRO A 30 64.64 -33.06 14.16
CA PRO A 30 64.39 -33.84 15.41
C PRO A 30 64.34 -32.98 16.71
N SER A 31 63.50 -33.30 17.70
CA SER A 31 63.60 -34.35 18.74
C SER A 31 64.42 -33.96 19.98
N ALA A 32 63.73 -33.96 21.14
CA ALA A 32 64.16 -34.27 22.52
C ALA A 32 63.28 -33.45 23.49
N GLY A 33 62.58 -33.98 24.47
CA GLY A 33 62.53 -35.33 25.03
C GLY A 33 62.18 -35.22 26.52
N ALA A 34 61.20 -36.03 26.95
CA ALA A 34 60.99 -36.55 28.32
C ALA A 34 60.56 -35.54 29.41
N SER A 35 59.74 -35.86 30.42
CA SER A 35 59.29 -37.17 30.90
C SER A 35 58.12 -37.03 31.89
N THR A 36 57.23 -38.03 31.86
CA THR A 36 56.54 -38.75 32.97
C THR A 36 56.06 -37.99 34.23
N ASP A 37 54.76 -38.13 34.56
CA ASP A 37 54.36 -39.08 35.61
C ASP A 37 52.83 -39.32 35.67
N THR A 38 52.49 -40.61 35.82
CA THR A 38 51.18 -41.14 36.25
C THR A 38 51.19 -41.25 37.78
N PRO A 39 50.03 -41.37 38.45
CA PRO A 39 49.72 -42.71 38.98
C PRO A 39 48.24 -43.11 38.92
N GLN A 40 48.02 -44.42 38.76
CA GLN A 40 46.80 -45.14 39.11
C GLN A 40 46.84 -45.54 40.59
N THR A 41 45.69 -45.65 41.28
CA THR A 41 45.32 -46.85 42.08
C THR A 41 43.82 -46.85 42.51
N THR A 42 43.12 -47.94 42.15
CA THR A 42 42.16 -48.78 42.94
C THR A 42 41.08 -48.11 43.84
N SER A 43 39.80 -48.49 43.80
CA SER A 43 39.21 -49.74 44.35
C SER A 43 37.68 -49.77 44.04
N THR A 44 37.07 -50.82 43.46
CA THR A 44 36.52 -52.07 44.05
C THR A 44 35.03 -51.99 44.49
N THR A 45 34.18 -52.68 43.70
CA THR A 45 32.92 -53.43 43.98
C THR A 45 31.97 -53.05 45.14
N ALA A 46 30.67 -53.00 44.84
CA ALA A 46 29.68 -53.95 45.41
C ALA A 46 28.31 -53.85 44.72
N ARG A 47 27.78 -55.03 44.36
CA ARG A 47 26.44 -55.35 43.85
C ARG A 47 25.70 -56.02 45.01
N VAL A 48 24.53 -55.52 45.44
CA VAL A 48 23.46 -56.33 46.08
C VAL A 48 22.11 -55.59 45.95
N GLU A 49 21.22 -56.13 45.12
CA GLU A 49 19.78 -56.26 45.41
C GLU A 49 19.58 -57.69 45.97
N PRO A 50 18.47 -58.12 46.65
CA PRO A 50 17.08 -57.68 46.42
C PRO A 50 16.09 -57.82 47.65
N ILE A 51 14.77 -57.72 47.36
CA ILE A 51 13.60 -58.44 47.96
C ILE A 51 12.73 -57.80 49.08
N SER A 52 11.48 -57.50 48.66
CA SER A 52 10.16 -57.82 49.26
C SER A 52 9.28 -56.83 50.06
N GLU A 53 8.11 -56.61 49.45
CA GLU A 53 6.73 -56.78 49.95
C GLU A 53 6.10 -55.83 50.99
N GLY A 54 5.02 -55.17 50.54
CA GLY A 54 3.70 -55.36 51.17
C GLY A 54 3.07 -54.15 51.87
N ARG A 55 2.09 -53.49 51.23
CA ARG A 55 0.67 -53.54 51.64
C ARG A 55 -0.24 -52.55 50.88
N LEU A 56 -1.40 -53.10 50.52
CA LEU A 56 -2.64 -52.45 50.12
C LEU A 56 -3.14 -51.43 51.15
N ALA A 57 -3.72 -50.32 50.68
CA ALA A 57 -4.85 -49.67 51.33
C ALA A 57 -5.68 -48.86 50.30
N GLU A 58 -6.92 -49.31 50.11
CA GLU A 58 -8.00 -48.56 49.49
C GLU A 58 -8.24 -47.23 50.24
N ARG A 59 -8.69 -46.18 49.52
CA ARG A 59 -9.92 -45.44 49.85
C ARG A 59 -10.23 -44.27 48.88
N ARG A 60 -11.35 -44.46 48.17
CA ARG A 60 -12.49 -43.55 47.92
C ARG A 60 -12.26 -42.08 47.50
N SER A 61 -12.82 -41.80 46.31
CA SER A 61 -13.25 -40.48 45.81
C SER A 61 -14.29 -39.78 46.70
N PRO A 62 -14.38 -38.44 46.67
CA PRO A 62 -15.60 -37.71 46.98
C PRO A 62 -16.29 -37.19 45.72
N ARG A 63 -17.58 -37.55 45.58
CA ARG A 63 -18.57 -36.86 44.73
C ARG A 63 -18.95 -35.54 45.41
N LEU A 64 -19.06 -34.46 44.64
CA LEU A 64 -19.63 -33.19 45.07
C LEU A 64 -20.99 -32.97 44.42
N ALA A 65 -21.88 -32.40 45.22
CA ALA A 65 -23.33 -32.53 45.17
C ALA A 65 -24.01 -31.65 44.13
N GLN A 66 -25.15 -32.17 43.64
CA GLN A 66 -26.24 -31.41 43.06
C GLN A 66 -26.77 -30.38 44.06
N GLN A 67 -26.96 -29.14 43.63
CA GLN A 67 -27.94 -28.24 44.23
C GLN A 67 -28.89 -27.73 43.15
N ARG A 68 -30.14 -28.17 43.31
CA ARG A 68 -31.32 -27.76 42.56
C ARG A 68 -32.01 -26.70 43.41
N ALA A 69 -32.12 -25.48 42.91
CA ALA A 69 -33.04 -24.49 43.44
C ALA A 69 -34.16 -24.30 42.41
N GLN A 70 -35.35 -24.79 42.76
CA GLN A 70 -36.62 -24.49 42.11
C GLN A 70 -37.37 -23.48 42.99
N TYR A 71 -37.78 -22.35 42.42
CA TYR A 71 -38.95 -21.57 42.84
C TYR A 71 -39.72 -21.13 41.57
N GLY A 72 -41.06 -21.25 41.61
CA GLY A 72 -42.03 -21.22 40.49
C GLY A 72 -42.03 -19.95 39.62
N GLY A 73 -42.53 -19.95 38.37
CA GLY A 73 -43.90 -20.21 37.88
C GLY A 73 -44.65 -18.87 37.80
N CYS A 74 -45.38 -18.41 36.77
CA CYS A 74 -45.85 -18.88 35.47
C CYS A 74 -46.28 -17.61 34.68
N SER A 75 -46.10 -17.53 33.36
CA SER A 75 -47.08 -16.97 32.39
C SER A 75 -46.53 -16.97 30.96
N SER A 76 -47.40 -17.40 30.06
CA SER A 76 -47.24 -17.60 28.62
C SER A 76 -47.24 -16.33 27.77
N LEU A 77 -46.82 -16.50 26.51
CA LEU A 77 -47.07 -15.71 25.29
C LEU A 77 -45.90 -14.88 24.77
N GLY A 78 -45.41 -15.27 23.59
CA GLY A 78 -44.52 -14.49 22.75
C GLY A 78 -43.78 -15.41 21.78
N GLY A 79 -44.37 -15.64 20.61
CA GLY A 79 -43.85 -16.59 19.61
C GLY A 79 -42.37 -16.41 19.32
N ILE A 80 -41.58 -17.44 19.65
CA ILE A 80 -40.24 -17.59 19.09
C ILE A 80 -40.47 -18.10 17.67
N LYS A 81 -40.42 -17.17 16.71
CA LYS A 81 -40.13 -17.53 15.32
C LYS A 81 -38.76 -18.20 15.33
N THR A 82 -38.77 -19.51 15.23
CA THR A 82 -37.62 -20.38 15.01
C THR A 82 -36.97 -19.98 13.69
N THR A 83 -35.95 -19.12 13.77
CA THR A 83 -35.04 -18.80 12.66
C THR A 83 -33.56 -19.04 13.02
N ASP A 84 -33.26 -19.78 14.09
CA ASP A 84 -31.89 -20.19 14.45
C ASP A 84 -31.64 -21.66 14.14
N ALA A 85 -31.87 -22.07 12.89
CA ALA A 85 -31.84 -23.49 12.54
C ALA A 85 -30.42 -24.09 12.42
N ASN A 86 -29.33 -23.31 12.41
CA ASN A 86 -27.97 -23.87 12.22
C ASN A 86 -26.85 -23.00 12.85
N LEU A 87 -26.98 -22.51 14.08
CA LEU A 87 -25.87 -21.80 14.73
C LEU A 87 -24.88 -22.81 15.36
N TYR A 88 -23.72 -22.98 14.75
CA TYR A 88 -22.62 -23.75 15.33
C TYR A 88 -21.84 -22.89 16.32
N ARG A 89 -21.56 -23.45 17.50
CA ARG A 89 -20.65 -22.86 18.50
C ARG A 89 -19.46 -23.78 18.73
N VAL A 90 -18.25 -23.24 18.61
CA VAL A 90 -17.01 -23.99 18.88
C VAL A 90 -16.19 -23.24 19.91
N ILE A 91 -15.68 -23.97 20.91
CA ILE A 91 -14.75 -23.44 21.91
C ILE A 91 -13.35 -23.91 21.54
N LEU A 92 -12.44 -22.96 21.37
CA LEU A 92 -11.09 -23.21 20.88
C LEU A 92 -10.05 -22.84 21.93
N LYS A 93 -9.00 -23.67 22.04
CA LYS A 93 -7.75 -23.31 22.70
C LYS A 93 -6.66 -23.12 21.63
N PRO A 94 -6.36 -21.87 21.24
CA PRO A 94 -5.37 -21.61 20.20
C PRO A 94 -3.94 -21.76 20.74
N ILE A 95 -3.05 -22.31 19.91
CA ILE A 95 -1.61 -22.39 20.17
C ILE A 95 -0.87 -21.89 18.94
N VAL A 96 -0.07 -20.84 19.08
CA VAL A 96 0.77 -20.32 18.01
C VAL A 96 2.04 -21.15 17.91
N LYS A 97 2.37 -21.57 16.70
CA LYS A 97 3.51 -22.43 16.39
C LYS A 97 4.38 -21.83 15.28
N GLN A 98 5.69 -21.91 15.45
CA GLN A 98 6.67 -21.51 14.46
C GLN A 98 6.96 -22.61 13.42
N ALA A 99 6.76 -23.88 13.80
CA ALA A 99 6.90 -25.02 12.92
C ALA A 99 5.87 -26.10 13.27
N VAL A 100 5.49 -26.93 12.30
CA VAL A 100 4.50 -28.01 12.51
C VAL A 100 4.96 -29.00 13.59
N SER A 101 6.26 -29.34 13.60
CA SER A 101 6.83 -30.27 14.59
C SER A 101 7.04 -29.68 15.98
N GLN A 102 6.76 -28.39 16.21
CA GLN A 102 6.92 -27.77 17.52
C GLN A 102 5.98 -28.43 18.53
N ARG A 103 6.48 -28.69 19.75
CA ARG A 103 5.68 -29.29 20.82
C ARG A 103 4.65 -28.29 21.33
N ASP A 104 3.47 -28.78 21.71
CA ASP A 104 2.37 -27.93 22.20
C ASP A 104 2.79 -27.10 23.42
N ALA A 105 3.53 -27.70 24.36
CA ALA A 105 4.04 -27.03 25.56
C ALA A 105 5.07 -25.92 25.30
N THR A 106 5.62 -25.85 24.08
CA THR A 106 6.58 -24.81 23.68
C THR A 106 5.97 -23.77 22.73
N GLY A 107 4.72 -23.97 22.32
CA GLY A 107 3.96 -22.98 21.57
C GLY A 107 3.39 -21.91 22.49
N GLU A 108 3.05 -20.76 21.93
CA GLU A 108 2.39 -19.69 22.68
C GLU A 108 0.90 -20.05 22.80
N GLU A 109 0.46 -20.38 24.01
CA GLU A 109 -0.97 -20.62 24.27
C GLU A 109 -1.71 -19.29 24.38
N LEU A 110 -2.78 -19.14 23.61
CA LEU A 110 -3.66 -17.97 23.66
C LEU A 110 -4.89 -18.25 24.52
N GLU A 111 -5.61 -17.18 24.89
CA GLU A 111 -6.86 -17.28 25.63
C GLU A 111 -7.90 -18.14 24.88
N ILE A 112 -8.68 -18.90 25.64
CA ILE A 112 -9.76 -19.72 25.10
C ILE A 112 -10.76 -18.81 24.37
N TYR A 113 -11.07 -19.16 23.14
CA TYR A 113 -11.94 -18.37 22.28
C TYR A 113 -13.16 -19.17 21.86
N ALA A 114 -14.36 -18.67 22.19
CA ALA A 114 -15.61 -19.22 21.70
C ALA A 114 -16.04 -18.45 20.45
N VAL A 115 -16.34 -19.18 19.38
CA VAL A 115 -16.78 -18.60 18.11
C VAL A 115 -18.08 -19.25 17.68
N GLU A 116 -18.97 -18.44 17.13
CA GLU A 116 -20.29 -18.86 16.65
C GLU A 116 -20.46 -18.51 15.17
N GLY A 117 -21.11 -19.37 14.40
CA GLY A 117 -21.37 -19.12 12.99
C GLY A 117 -22.35 -20.12 12.38
N SER A 118 -23.03 -19.69 11.32
CA SER A 118 -24.03 -20.50 10.62
C SER A 118 -23.42 -21.55 9.68
N THR A 119 -22.18 -21.34 9.24
CA THR A 119 -21.42 -22.28 8.42
C THR A 119 -19.94 -22.25 8.81
N PHE A 120 -19.19 -23.26 8.37
CA PHE A 120 -17.74 -23.28 8.53
C PHE A 120 -17.04 -22.08 7.88
N SER A 121 -17.49 -21.64 6.71
CA SER A 121 -16.93 -20.47 6.02
C SER A 121 -17.04 -19.20 6.86
N VAL A 122 -18.19 -18.99 7.52
CA VAL A 122 -18.40 -17.85 8.45
C VAL A 122 -17.48 -17.96 9.67
N LEU A 123 -17.30 -19.17 10.22
CA LEU A 123 -16.41 -19.42 11.34
C LEU A 123 -14.94 -19.15 10.99
N ILE A 124 -14.47 -19.66 9.84
CA ILE A 124 -13.10 -19.44 9.37
C ILE A 124 -12.80 -17.96 9.18
N LYS A 125 -13.73 -17.19 8.59
CA LYS A 125 -13.54 -15.74 8.47
C LYS A 125 -13.34 -15.07 9.83
N LYS A 126 -14.18 -15.41 10.83
CA LYS A 126 -14.04 -14.87 12.19
C LYS A 126 -12.72 -15.29 12.86
N LEU A 127 -12.31 -16.54 12.68
CA LEU A 127 -11.03 -17.05 13.22
C LEU A 127 -9.84 -16.38 12.54
N TRP A 128 -9.90 -16.22 11.22
CA TRP A 128 -8.91 -15.50 10.45
C TRP A 128 -8.73 -14.08 10.96
N ASP A 129 -9.82 -13.31 11.04
CA ASP A 129 -9.78 -11.93 11.54
C ASP A 129 -9.24 -11.85 12.97
N LYS A 130 -9.57 -12.84 13.83
CA LYS A 130 -9.11 -12.89 15.22
C LYS A 130 -7.62 -13.22 15.35
N PHE A 131 -7.08 -14.14 14.55
CA PHE A 131 -5.73 -14.68 14.73
C PHE A 131 -4.72 -14.26 13.65
N ARG A 132 -5.13 -13.53 12.61
CA ARG A 132 -4.23 -13.04 11.54
C ARG A 132 -3.02 -12.28 12.09
N GLY A 133 -3.19 -11.53 13.18
CA GLY A 133 -2.09 -10.78 13.81
C GLY A 133 -0.92 -11.66 14.32
N HIS A 134 -1.16 -12.95 14.53
CA HIS A 134 -0.10 -13.91 14.91
C HIS A 134 0.60 -14.56 13.70
N MET A 135 0.10 -14.31 12.49
CA MET A 135 0.70 -14.79 11.24
C MET A 135 1.63 -13.72 10.67
N LYS A 136 2.85 -14.10 10.32
CA LYS A 136 3.89 -13.20 9.79
C LYS A 136 4.04 -13.28 8.27
N GLY A 137 3.32 -14.20 7.61
CA GLY A 137 3.30 -14.39 6.17
C GLY A 137 3.26 -15.86 5.78
N GLY A 138 3.06 -16.18 4.50
CA GLY A 138 3.09 -17.55 4.01
C GLY A 138 4.47 -17.92 3.49
N ALA A 139 5.14 -18.90 4.11
CA ALA A 139 6.39 -19.43 3.57
C ALA A 139 6.11 -20.31 2.35
N VAL A 140 6.65 -19.91 1.21
CA VAL A 140 6.56 -20.65 -0.06
C VAL A 140 7.97 -20.93 -0.54
N LYS A 141 8.16 -22.12 -1.13
CA LYS A 141 9.39 -22.45 -1.83
C LYS A 141 9.05 -22.45 -3.31
N VAL A 142 9.63 -21.51 -4.06
CA VAL A 142 9.45 -21.38 -5.51
C VAL A 142 10.11 -22.60 -6.18
N ASP A 143 9.71 -22.93 -7.40
CA ASP A 143 10.24 -24.09 -8.15
C ASP A 143 11.78 -24.05 -8.32
N SER A 144 12.38 -22.87 -8.28
CA SER A 144 13.84 -22.66 -8.24
C SER A 144 14.52 -23.18 -6.96
N GLY A 145 13.73 -23.54 -5.94
CA GLY A 145 14.20 -23.95 -4.62
C GLY A 145 14.44 -22.79 -3.66
N GLU A 146 14.17 -21.55 -4.06
CA GLU A 146 14.31 -20.38 -3.19
C GLU A 146 13.09 -20.19 -2.30
N TRP A 147 13.34 -19.72 -1.08
CA TRP A 147 12.29 -19.37 -0.13
C TRP A 147 11.77 -17.95 -0.42
N SER A 148 10.47 -17.78 -0.34
CA SER A 148 9.79 -16.49 -0.42
C SER A 148 8.67 -16.38 0.61
N ILE A 149 8.23 -15.14 0.84
CA ILE A 149 7.12 -14.82 1.71
C ILE A 149 6.00 -14.27 0.83
N VAL A 150 4.80 -14.82 0.99
CA VAL A 150 3.61 -14.39 0.27
C VAL A 150 2.62 -13.79 1.26
N ASP A 151 1.97 -12.72 0.83
CA ASP A 151 0.85 -12.13 1.57
C ASP A 151 -0.31 -13.13 1.66
N LEU A 152 -0.99 -13.11 2.79
CA LEU A 152 -1.99 -14.11 3.12
C LEU A 152 -3.40 -13.55 2.94
N ASP A 153 -4.26 -14.35 2.32
CA ASP A 153 -5.70 -14.12 2.27
C ASP A 153 -6.46 -15.17 3.09
N VAL A 154 -7.72 -14.89 3.44
CA VAL A 154 -8.59 -15.84 4.17
C VAL A 154 -8.71 -17.19 3.46
N ASN A 155 -8.58 -17.23 2.13
CA ASN A 155 -8.58 -18.47 1.36
C ASN A 155 -7.35 -19.35 1.66
N ASP A 156 -6.27 -18.79 2.23
CA ASP A 156 -5.08 -19.52 2.65
C ASP A 156 -5.19 -20.11 4.07
N TRP A 157 -6.35 -20.01 4.73
CA TRP A 157 -6.51 -20.46 6.12
C TRP A 157 -6.02 -21.90 6.36
N ALA A 158 -6.25 -22.82 5.42
CA ALA A 158 -5.83 -24.22 5.53
C ALA A 158 -4.30 -24.39 5.56
N LYS A 159 -3.57 -23.43 4.98
CA LYS A 159 -2.10 -23.39 5.04
C LYS A 159 -1.63 -22.86 6.39
N MET A 160 -2.42 -22.05 7.07
CA MET A 160 -2.01 -21.30 8.27
C MET A 160 -2.58 -21.86 9.57
N MET A 161 -3.71 -22.54 9.51
CA MET A 161 -4.46 -22.99 10.67
C MET A 161 -4.81 -24.47 10.54
N GLN A 162 -4.74 -25.20 11.65
CA GLN A 162 -5.15 -26.60 11.70
C GLN A 162 -5.87 -26.92 13.01
N PHE A 163 -6.99 -27.61 12.90
CA PHE A 163 -7.75 -28.07 14.05
C PHE A 163 -7.20 -29.41 14.55
N LYS A 164 -7.17 -29.57 15.87
CA LYS A 164 -6.83 -30.82 16.52
C LYS A 164 -7.87 -31.15 17.58
N LEU A 165 -8.42 -32.35 17.50
CA LEU A 165 -9.36 -32.86 18.47
C LEU A 165 -8.63 -33.36 19.73
N PRO A 166 -9.24 -33.26 20.93
CA PRO A 166 -8.71 -33.86 22.14
C PRO A 166 -8.41 -35.35 21.94
N ASN A 167 -7.18 -35.78 22.27
CA ASN A 167 -6.72 -37.17 22.18
C ASN A 167 -6.80 -37.82 20.78
N ARG A 168 -6.76 -37.03 19.68
CA ARG A 168 -6.81 -37.52 18.30
C ARG A 168 -5.79 -36.85 17.38
N HIS A 169 -5.73 -37.35 16.14
CA HIS A 169 -4.94 -36.80 15.04
C HIS A 169 -5.45 -35.42 14.58
N LEU A 170 -4.57 -34.69 13.92
CA LEU A 170 -4.90 -33.44 13.21
C LEU A 170 -6.04 -33.67 12.23
N LEU A 171 -6.93 -32.69 12.10
CA LEU A 171 -7.98 -32.73 11.11
C LEU A 171 -7.41 -32.39 9.74
N ASP A 172 -7.81 -33.20 8.76
CA ASP A 172 -7.55 -32.93 7.36
C ASP A 172 -8.22 -31.61 6.94
N THR A 173 -7.45 -30.75 6.30
CA THR A 173 -7.87 -29.44 5.82
C THR A 173 -8.56 -29.49 4.46
N GLU A 174 -8.47 -30.59 3.71
CA GLU A 174 -9.02 -30.76 2.35
C GLU A 174 -10.51 -31.15 2.32
N ARG A 175 -11.23 -30.91 3.43
CA ARG A 175 -12.65 -31.25 3.56
C ARG A 175 -13.57 -30.28 2.82
N THR A 176 -14.66 -30.80 2.27
CA THR A 176 -15.74 -29.99 1.71
C THR A 176 -16.49 -29.24 2.81
N GLU A 177 -17.19 -28.16 2.47
CA GLU A 177 -17.97 -27.39 3.45
C GLU A 177 -19.02 -28.27 4.16
N HIS A 178 -19.63 -29.21 3.45
CA HIS A 178 -20.55 -30.16 4.06
C HIS A 178 -19.88 -31.04 5.12
N GLN A 179 -18.68 -31.57 4.82
CA GLN A 179 -17.91 -32.36 5.78
C GLN A 179 -17.47 -31.53 7.00
N TRP A 180 -17.13 -30.26 6.78
CA TRP A 180 -16.84 -29.34 7.87
C TRP A 180 -18.07 -29.06 8.75
N ASN A 181 -19.22 -28.81 8.15
CA ASN A 181 -20.46 -28.56 8.89
C ASN A 181 -20.89 -29.80 9.69
N LEU A 182 -20.75 -31.01 9.13
CA LEU A 182 -20.95 -32.25 9.87
C LEU A 182 -20.01 -32.38 11.07
N TRP A 183 -18.73 -32.02 10.88
CA TRP A 183 -17.77 -31.99 11.97
C TRP A 183 -18.13 -30.96 13.05
N LEU A 184 -18.56 -29.75 12.67
CA LEU A 184 -19.01 -28.72 13.60
C LEU A 184 -20.20 -29.20 14.45
N SER A 185 -21.18 -29.89 13.84
CA SER A 185 -22.28 -30.53 14.56
C SER A 185 -21.80 -31.53 15.61
N SER A 186 -20.67 -32.21 15.37
CA SER A 186 -20.12 -33.20 16.31
C SER A 186 -19.32 -32.58 17.47
N VAL A 187 -18.74 -31.39 17.26
CA VAL A 187 -17.85 -30.73 18.22
C VAL A 187 -18.56 -29.67 19.05
N SER A 188 -19.72 -29.18 18.60
CA SER A 188 -20.55 -28.20 19.31
C SER A 188 -21.00 -28.63 20.71
N VAL A 189 -20.83 -29.92 21.05
CA VAL A 189 -21.08 -30.49 22.39
C VAL A 189 -19.91 -30.19 23.33
N GLY A 190 -19.72 -28.92 23.69
CA GLY A 190 -18.98 -28.46 24.87
C GLY A 190 -17.47 -28.77 24.98
N ASN A 191 -16.88 -29.44 23.99
CA ASN A 191 -15.48 -29.83 24.03
C ASN A 191 -14.57 -28.71 23.52
N ILE A 192 -13.48 -28.46 24.23
CA ILE A 192 -12.45 -27.51 23.81
C ILE A 192 -11.62 -28.17 22.71
N THR A 193 -11.67 -27.59 21.51
CA THR A 193 -10.85 -28.03 20.37
C THR A 193 -9.55 -27.23 20.32
N GLN A 194 -8.42 -27.89 20.05
CA GLN A 194 -7.16 -27.18 19.86
C GLN A 194 -7.11 -26.58 18.45
N LEU A 195 -6.69 -25.33 18.35
CA LEU A 195 -6.41 -24.67 17.07
C LEU A 195 -4.91 -24.37 17.01
N TYR A 196 -4.21 -24.95 16.05
CA TYR A 196 -2.84 -24.55 15.76
C TYR A 196 -2.86 -23.39 14.77
N VAL A 197 -2.14 -22.33 15.10
CA VAL A 197 -1.92 -21.16 14.24
C VAL A 197 -0.44 -21.11 13.93
N TYR A 198 -0.07 -21.28 12.65
CA TYR A 198 1.33 -21.30 12.23
C TYR A 198 1.81 -19.89 11.89
N GLU A 199 2.94 -19.44 12.43
CA GLU A 199 3.48 -18.09 12.14
C GLU A 199 3.77 -17.90 10.64
N TYR A 200 4.36 -18.92 10.00
CA TYR A 200 4.79 -18.91 8.60
C TYR A 200 4.09 -19.96 7.72
N GLY A 201 3.02 -20.57 8.26
CA GLY A 201 2.27 -21.62 7.59
C GLY A 201 2.85 -23.03 7.72
N SER A 202 2.06 -24.00 7.26
CA SER A 202 2.28 -25.44 7.46
C SER A 202 3.38 -26.03 6.59
N LYS A 203 3.98 -25.25 5.68
CA LYS A 203 5.16 -25.65 4.89
C LYS A 203 6.43 -25.70 5.74
N ILE A 204 6.50 -24.94 6.82
CA ILE A 204 7.59 -25.02 7.79
C ILE A 204 7.37 -26.23 8.71
N LYS A 205 7.85 -27.40 8.26
CA LYS A 205 7.62 -28.67 8.96
C LYS A 205 8.43 -28.79 10.25
N THR A 206 9.68 -28.34 10.24
CA THR A 206 10.64 -28.55 11.34
C THR A 206 11.40 -27.28 11.69
N LEU A 207 11.96 -27.23 12.91
CA LEU A 207 12.77 -26.09 13.35
C LEU A 207 14.03 -25.84 12.48
N PRO A 208 14.74 -26.86 11.97
CA PRO A 208 15.82 -26.63 11.00
C PRO A 208 15.35 -25.98 9.69
N VAL A 209 14.17 -26.37 9.18
CA VAL A 209 13.57 -25.74 7.99
C VAL A 209 13.20 -24.28 8.29
N LEU A 210 12.66 -24.00 9.48
CA LEU A 210 12.39 -22.63 9.94
C LEU A 210 13.67 -21.79 9.96
N ALA A 211 14.78 -22.33 10.49
CA ALA A 211 16.05 -21.60 10.54
C ALA A 211 16.60 -21.30 9.14
N ALA A 212 16.50 -22.27 8.21
CA ALA A 212 16.89 -22.06 6.81
C ALA A 212 16.02 -20.99 6.13
N PHE A 213 14.69 -21.02 6.37
CA PHE A 213 13.76 -20.01 5.87
C PHE A 213 14.05 -18.62 6.44
N LYS A 214 14.24 -18.50 7.76
CA LYS A 214 14.56 -17.22 8.41
C LYS A 214 15.85 -16.63 7.84
N LYS A 215 16.91 -17.43 7.71
CA LYS A 215 18.17 -17.01 7.10
C LYS A 215 18.01 -16.52 5.65
N ALA A 216 17.10 -17.13 4.89
CA ALA A 216 16.86 -16.77 3.50
C ALA A 216 16.01 -15.50 3.35
N CYS A 217 14.94 -15.35 4.13
CA CYS A 217 13.89 -14.36 3.87
C CYS A 217 13.71 -13.29 4.94
N ILE A 218 14.11 -13.57 6.18
CA ILE A 218 13.83 -12.72 7.35
C ILE A 218 15.11 -12.03 7.80
N ASP A 219 16.15 -12.82 8.08
CA ASP A 219 17.37 -12.35 8.71
C ASP A 219 18.23 -11.55 7.72
N PRO A 220 18.90 -10.48 8.18
CA PRO A 220 19.89 -9.75 7.37
C PRO A 220 21.02 -10.67 6.91
N VAL A 221 21.60 -10.37 5.73
CA VAL A 221 22.73 -11.14 5.15
C VAL A 221 23.92 -11.21 6.10
N ALA A 222 24.23 -10.06 6.70
CA ALA A 222 25.31 -9.89 7.65
C ALA A 222 24.76 -9.18 8.87
N THR A 223 25.08 -9.69 10.05
CA THR A 223 24.71 -9.10 11.32
C THR A 223 25.96 -8.67 12.11
N ASP A 224 25.81 -7.66 12.96
CA ASP A 224 26.85 -7.25 13.89
C ASP A 224 26.92 -8.18 15.13
N ARG A 225 27.81 -7.86 16.07
CA ARG A 225 27.97 -8.65 17.31
C ARG A 225 26.72 -8.69 18.20
N ALA A 226 25.79 -7.76 18.01
CA ALA A 226 24.53 -7.68 18.74
C ALA A 226 23.36 -8.35 17.99
N GLY A 227 23.59 -8.88 16.79
CA GLY A 227 22.58 -9.53 15.96
C GLY A 227 21.72 -8.56 15.15
N ALA A 228 22.03 -7.27 15.15
CA ALA A 228 21.38 -6.29 14.26
C ALA A 228 21.96 -6.38 12.84
N ALA A 229 21.25 -5.87 11.84
CA ALA A 229 21.79 -5.78 10.48
C ALA A 229 23.12 -5.02 10.50
N SER A 230 24.11 -5.58 9.82
CA SER A 230 25.45 -4.99 9.79
C SER A 230 25.44 -3.62 9.14
N GLU A 231 26.40 -2.80 9.53
CA GLU A 231 26.66 -1.51 8.90
C GLU A 231 26.83 -1.61 7.38
N ALA A 232 27.44 -2.68 6.87
CA ALA A 232 27.57 -2.94 5.44
C ALA A 232 26.22 -3.17 4.76
N THR A 233 25.31 -3.92 5.40
CA THR A 233 23.94 -4.13 4.89
C THR A 233 23.15 -2.83 4.87
N LEU A 234 23.27 -2.00 5.93
CA LEU A 234 22.58 -0.72 5.98
C LEU A 234 23.11 0.26 4.90
N GLN A 235 24.42 0.29 4.68
CA GLN A 235 25.01 1.10 3.62
C GLN A 235 24.57 0.63 2.23
N GLU A 236 24.56 -0.68 1.97
CA GLU A 236 24.07 -1.24 0.70
C GLU A 236 22.63 -0.80 0.42
N ILE A 237 21.73 -0.88 1.40
CA ILE A 237 20.34 -0.45 1.23
C ILE A 237 20.25 1.07 1.03
N ALA A 238 21.04 1.86 1.76
CA ALA A 238 21.11 3.30 1.55
C ALA A 238 21.57 3.66 0.12
N ASP A 239 22.58 2.97 -0.40
CA ASP A 239 23.09 3.16 -1.76
C ASP A 239 22.02 2.80 -2.81
N ARG A 240 21.27 1.72 -2.60
CA ARG A 240 20.17 1.31 -3.49
C ARG A 240 19.03 2.32 -3.50
N ILE A 241 18.64 2.81 -2.32
CA ILE A 241 17.63 3.87 -2.19
C ILE A 241 18.11 5.13 -2.91
N GLN A 242 19.34 5.57 -2.65
CA GLN A 242 19.91 6.77 -3.25
C GLN A 242 20.02 6.62 -4.76
N HIS A 243 20.43 5.45 -5.27
CA HIS A 243 20.48 5.17 -6.69
C HIS A 243 19.09 5.31 -7.35
N ARG A 244 18.04 4.80 -6.69
CA ARG A 244 16.67 4.88 -7.19
C ARG A 244 16.11 6.32 -7.18
N TRP A 245 16.45 7.11 -6.16
CA TRP A 245 15.73 8.34 -5.84
C TRP A 245 16.53 9.64 -5.96
N SER A 246 17.84 9.57 -6.23
CA SER A 246 18.71 10.75 -6.35
C SER A 246 18.31 11.74 -7.45
N SER A 247 17.60 11.28 -8.49
CA SER A 247 17.03 12.15 -9.53
C SER A 247 15.84 12.99 -9.05
N THR A 248 15.22 12.59 -7.95
CA THR A 248 13.98 13.21 -7.44
C THR A 248 14.24 13.97 -6.14
N PHE A 249 15.09 13.42 -5.28
CA PHE A 249 15.38 13.92 -3.94
C PHE A 249 16.88 14.13 -3.76
N GLN A 250 17.22 15.25 -3.11
CA GLN A 250 18.57 15.62 -2.72
C GLN A 250 18.61 15.71 -1.19
N GLY A 251 19.61 15.06 -0.58
CA GLY A 251 19.75 15.05 0.88
C GLY A 251 21.11 14.54 1.31
N ALA A 252 21.47 14.87 2.55
CA ALA A 252 22.71 14.40 3.17
C ALA A 252 22.71 12.87 3.30
N ALA A 253 23.90 12.25 3.30
CA ALA A 253 24.08 10.80 3.45
C ALA A 253 23.31 10.22 4.66
N VAL A 254 23.23 10.98 5.77
CA VAL A 254 22.50 10.58 6.97
C VAL A 254 21.00 10.36 6.74
N LEU A 255 20.36 11.10 5.82
CA LEU A 255 18.93 10.96 5.53
C LEU A 255 18.64 9.68 4.75
N TRP A 256 19.49 9.34 3.78
CA TRP A 256 19.40 8.07 3.05
C TRP A 256 19.58 6.87 3.99
N ARG A 257 20.53 6.98 4.92
CA ARG A 257 20.79 5.97 5.94
C ARG A 257 19.67 5.85 6.96
N MET A 258 19.04 6.96 7.35
CA MET A 258 17.88 6.94 8.23
C MET A 258 16.69 6.21 7.59
N TRP A 259 16.44 6.44 6.29
CA TRP A 259 15.42 5.69 5.56
C TRP A 259 15.77 4.21 5.41
N ALA A 260 17.03 3.90 5.07
CA ALA A 260 17.52 2.52 5.01
C ALA A 260 17.32 1.79 6.34
N ASN A 261 17.64 2.44 7.47
CA ASN A 261 17.44 1.89 8.80
C ASN A 261 15.97 1.57 9.09
N ASP A 262 15.05 2.45 8.67
CA ASP A 262 13.61 2.23 8.85
C ASP A 262 13.13 0.98 8.09
N ILE A 263 13.60 0.77 6.86
CA ILE A 263 13.31 -0.43 6.07
C ILE A 263 13.91 -1.66 6.74
N VAL A 264 15.22 -1.64 7.02
CA VAL A 264 15.97 -2.80 7.50
C VAL A 264 15.51 -3.25 8.89
N ARG A 265 15.11 -2.30 9.76
CA ARG A 265 14.69 -2.61 11.13
C ARG A 265 13.25 -3.14 11.21
N ASN A 266 12.36 -2.63 10.35
CA ASN A 266 10.93 -2.88 10.49
C ASN A 266 10.37 -3.88 9.46
N LEU A 267 11.13 -4.23 8.42
CA LEU A 267 10.67 -5.08 7.33
C LEU A 267 11.57 -6.31 7.14
N ASN A 268 10.97 -7.38 6.64
CA ASN A 268 11.67 -8.61 6.29
C ASN A 268 12.56 -8.38 5.07
N ARG A 269 13.70 -9.09 5.00
CA ARG A 269 14.62 -9.00 3.87
C ARG A 269 13.94 -9.22 2.52
N SER A 270 13.01 -10.16 2.43
CA SER A 270 12.28 -10.44 1.19
C SER A 270 11.37 -9.30 0.71
N THR A 271 11.10 -8.29 1.53
CA THR A 271 10.23 -7.16 1.19
C THR A 271 10.98 -5.84 0.99
N TRP A 272 12.31 -5.81 1.21
CA TRP A 272 13.11 -4.60 1.06
C TRP A 272 13.04 -4.01 -0.35
N ASP A 273 13.10 -4.84 -1.39
CA ASP A 273 13.05 -4.37 -2.78
C ASP A 273 11.72 -3.68 -3.11
N ALA A 274 10.61 -4.26 -2.64
CA ALA A 274 9.29 -3.68 -2.77
C ALA A 274 9.15 -2.38 -1.96
N ALA A 275 9.86 -2.25 -0.83
CA ALA A 275 9.86 -1.06 0.01
C ALA A 275 10.75 0.09 -0.52
N ILE A 276 11.78 -0.22 -1.31
CA ILE A 276 12.64 0.77 -1.99
C ILE A 276 11.95 1.36 -3.22
N ALA A 277 11.06 0.60 -3.86
CA ALA A 277 10.37 0.98 -5.09
C ALA A 277 9.44 2.22 -4.98
N PRO A 278 8.65 2.42 -3.89
CA PRO A 278 7.85 3.63 -3.68
C PRO A 278 8.69 4.79 -3.08
N PRO A 279 8.19 6.04 -3.19
CA PRO A 279 8.87 7.21 -2.60
C PRO A 279 8.97 7.10 -1.07
N PRO A 280 9.87 7.88 -0.44
CA PRO A 280 10.05 7.83 1.00
C PRO A 280 8.74 8.14 1.75
N PRO A 281 8.52 7.53 2.93
CA PRO A 281 7.44 7.92 3.83
C PRO A 281 7.43 9.43 4.07
N GLU A 282 6.26 10.04 4.24
CA GLU A 282 6.10 11.50 4.28
C GLU A 282 6.96 12.18 5.37
N TYR A 283 7.16 11.53 6.51
CA TYR A 283 8.03 12.03 7.57
C TYR A 283 9.52 12.07 7.16
N VAL A 284 9.96 11.15 6.31
CA VAL A 284 11.31 11.15 5.72
C VAL A 284 11.38 12.12 4.54
N ALA A 285 10.36 12.12 3.67
CA ALA A 285 10.31 12.94 2.47
C ALA A 285 10.48 14.44 2.77
N ARG A 286 9.91 14.91 3.88
CA ARG A 286 10.02 16.30 4.36
C ARG A 286 11.45 16.76 4.69
N LEU A 287 12.37 15.82 4.89
CA LEU A 287 13.78 16.12 5.18
C LEU A 287 14.62 16.23 3.91
N PHE A 288 14.13 15.70 2.79
CA PHE A 288 14.77 15.81 1.50
C PHE A 288 14.38 17.10 0.77
N ARG A 289 15.33 17.64 0.01
CA ARG A 289 15.06 18.71 -0.97
C ARG A 289 14.68 18.10 -2.31
N PRO A 290 13.86 18.75 -3.14
CA PRO A 290 13.71 18.36 -4.54
C PRO A 290 15.07 18.45 -5.26
N ALA A 291 15.34 17.53 -6.19
CA ALA A 291 16.51 17.64 -7.05
C ALA A 291 16.49 18.93 -7.89
N GLU A 292 17.66 19.52 -8.14
CA GLU A 292 17.83 20.81 -8.84
C GLU A 292 17.12 20.81 -10.21
N SER A 293 17.22 19.72 -10.97
CA SER A 293 16.52 19.55 -12.25
C SER A 293 15.00 19.65 -12.13
N ARG A 294 14.43 19.18 -11.02
CA ARG A 294 12.99 19.25 -10.76
C ARG A 294 12.58 20.66 -10.33
N LEU A 295 13.41 21.34 -9.55
CA LEU A 295 13.20 22.74 -9.18
C LEU A 295 13.24 23.63 -10.42
N GLU A 296 14.23 23.45 -11.29
CA GLU A 296 14.36 24.16 -12.57
C GLU A 296 13.13 23.94 -13.46
N LEU A 297 12.67 22.68 -13.60
CA LEU A 297 11.45 22.36 -14.33
C LEU A 297 10.23 23.06 -13.74
N GLN A 298 10.08 23.10 -12.42
CA GLN A 298 8.98 23.80 -11.76
C GLN A 298 9.03 25.31 -11.99
N ILE A 299 10.20 25.92 -11.82
CA ILE A 299 10.39 27.37 -12.06
C ILE A 299 10.11 27.70 -13.53
N ALA A 300 10.58 26.89 -14.47
CA ALA A 300 10.32 27.06 -15.89
C ALA A 300 8.82 26.93 -16.21
N GLY A 301 8.12 25.99 -15.58
CA GLY A 301 6.67 25.82 -15.70
C GLY A 301 5.88 27.03 -15.19
N ILE A 302 6.21 27.50 -13.99
CA ILE A 302 5.58 28.69 -13.39
C ILE A 302 5.85 29.92 -14.24
N SER A 303 7.10 30.13 -14.66
CA SER A 303 7.49 31.26 -15.50
C SER A 303 6.73 31.26 -16.83
N ARG A 304 6.60 30.09 -17.47
CA ARG A 304 5.81 29.94 -18.70
C ARG A 304 4.34 30.27 -18.48
N SER A 305 3.74 29.77 -17.39
CA SER A 305 2.35 30.06 -17.05
C SER A 305 2.13 31.54 -16.77
N ALA A 306 3.05 32.19 -16.06
CA ALA A 306 2.99 33.62 -15.75
C ALA A 306 3.10 34.48 -17.03
N ASN A 307 4.01 34.11 -17.93
CA ASN A 307 4.15 34.79 -19.22
C ASN A 307 2.90 34.66 -20.09
N LEU A 308 2.31 33.46 -20.17
CA LEU A 308 1.04 33.28 -20.89
C LEU A 308 -0.10 34.13 -20.31
N ALA A 309 -0.21 34.19 -18.98
CA ALA A 309 -1.21 35.04 -18.33
C ALA A 309 -0.98 36.53 -18.64
N LEU A 310 0.28 36.97 -18.62
CA LEU A 310 0.65 38.35 -18.96
C LEU A 310 0.33 38.68 -20.43
N ASP A 311 0.62 37.76 -21.36
CA ASP A 311 0.31 37.92 -22.78
C ASP A 311 -1.20 38.05 -23.01
N CYS A 312 -2.02 37.25 -22.32
CA CYS A 312 -3.48 37.38 -22.37
C CYS A 312 -3.95 38.76 -21.88
N VAL A 313 -3.39 39.25 -20.77
CA VAL A 313 -3.74 40.58 -20.23
C VAL A 313 -3.31 41.69 -21.19
N ASN A 314 -2.10 41.61 -21.74
CA ASN A 314 -1.61 42.57 -22.72
C ASN A 314 -2.46 42.60 -23.99
N ALA A 315 -2.88 41.43 -24.49
CA ALA A 315 -3.79 41.34 -25.63
C ALA A 315 -5.16 41.98 -25.31
N ALA A 316 -5.69 41.77 -24.10
CA ALA A 316 -6.93 42.39 -23.66
C ALA A 316 -6.81 43.92 -23.53
N ILE A 317 -5.68 44.42 -23.01
CA ILE A 317 -5.38 45.86 -22.95
C ILE A 317 -5.36 46.45 -24.37
N ALA A 318 -4.66 45.80 -25.31
CA ALA A 318 -4.59 46.25 -26.69
C ALA A 318 -5.97 46.27 -27.37
N ALA A 319 -6.78 45.23 -27.16
CA ALA A 319 -8.15 45.17 -27.67
C ALA A 319 -9.02 46.30 -27.09
N ASN A 320 -8.88 46.61 -25.79
CA ASN A 320 -9.61 47.70 -25.17
C ASN A 320 -9.17 49.08 -25.71
N SER A 321 -7.87 49.26 -25.96
CA SER A 321 -7.38 50.47 -26.64
C SER A 321 -7.97 50.64 -28.03
N GLN A 322 -8.12 49.56 -28.79
CA GLN A 322 -8.78 49.59 -30.10
C GLN A 322 -10.25 50.01 -29.98
N LEU A 323 -10.99 49.43 -29.03
CA LEU A 323 -12.39 49.80 -28.79
C LEU A 323 -12.56 51.28 -28.44
N LEU A 324 -11.63 51.84 -27.66
CA LEU A 324 -11.64 53.28 -27.35
C LEU A 324 -11.44 54.13 -28.61
N GLN A 325 -10.53 53.72 -29.52
CA GLN A 325 -10.34 54.42 -30.78
C GLN A 325 -11.59 54.36 -31.66
N ASP A 326 -12.19 53.18 -31.79
CA ASP A 326 -13.42 52.97 -32.57
C ASP A 326 -14.58 53.81 -32.01
N TRP A 327 -14.68 53.90 -30.68
CA TRP A 327 -15.66 54.75 -30.01
C TRP A 327 -15.48 56.24 -30.34
N GLU A 328 -14.25 56.74 -30.34
CA GLU A 328 -13.99 58.14 -30.72
C GLU A 328 -14.32 58.41 -32.19
N MET A 329 -14.05 57.46 -33.09
CA MET A 329 -14.45 57.55 -34.50
C MET A 329 -15.99 57.59 -34.64
N PHE A 330 -16.70 56.74 -33.91
CA PHE A 330 -18.16 56.73 -33.90
C PHE A 330 -18.74 58.04 -33.37
N ARG A 331 -18.17 58.56 -32.28
CA ARG A 331 -18.53 59.87 -31.72
C ARG A 331 -18.32 60.99 -32.74
N ALA A 332 -17.20 61.00 -33.45
CA ALA A 332 -16.93 61.99 -34.50
C ALA A 332 -18.00 61.93 -35.61
N ARG A 333 -18.39 60.71 -36.03
CA ARG A 333 -19.45 60.51 -37.02
C ARG A 333 -20.82 61.02 -36.57
N ILE A 334 -21.21 60.80 -35.31
CA ILE A 334 -22.46 61.34 -34.75
C ILE A 334 -22.44 62.87 -34.77
N LYS A 335 -21.33 63.50 -34.36
CA LYS A 335 -21.19 64.96 -34.38
C LYS A 335 -21.39 65.51 -35.79
N GLU A 336 -20.78 64.87 -36.79
CA GLU A 336 -20.91 65.31 -38.18
C GLU A 336 -22.34 65.14 -38.72
N ASN A 337 -23.00 64.02 -38.41
CA ASN A 337 -24.40 63.83 -38.74
C ASN A 337 -25.31 64.89 -38.09
N GLY A 338 -25.03 65.25 -36.83
CA GLY A 338 -25.73 66.31 -36.12
C GLY A 338 -25.64 67.66 -36.84
N LYS A 339 -24.45 68.05 -37.32
CA LYS A 339 -24.28 69.26 -38.13
C LYS A 339 -25.11 69.20 -39.41
N CYS A 340 -25.07 68.08 -40.13
CA CYS A 340 -25.85 67.87 -41.35
C CYS A 340 -27.37 68.01 -41.10
N LEU A 341 -27.87 67.47 -40.00
CA LEU A 341 -29.29 67.60 -39.61
C LEU A 341 -29.67 69.05 -39.29
N VAL A 342 -28.81 69.80 -38.60
CA VAL A 342 -29.03 71.23 -38.34
C VAL A 342 -29.10 72.02 -39.66
N THR A 343 -28.19 71.75 -40.61
CA THR A 343 -28.24 72.35 -41.94
C THR A 343 -29.53 72.02 -42.66
N ARG A 344 -29.93 70.73 -42.70
CA ARG A 344 -31.20 70.31 -43.32
C ARG A 344 -32.41 70.97 -42.68
N LYS A 345 -32.43 71.09 -41.36
CA LYS A 345 -33.49 71.80 -40.62
C LYS A 345 -33.57 73.26 -41.07
N ALA A 346 -32.43 73.96 -41.18
CA ALA A 346 -32.40 75.36 -41.60
C ALA A 346 -32.96 75.54 -43.02
N VAL A 347 -32.63 74.64 -43.94
CA VAL A 347 -33.19 74.65 -45.31
C VAL A 347 -34.72 74.47 -45.29
N ILE A 348 -35.22 73.49 -44.52
CA ILE A 348 -36.67 73.25 -44.41
C ILE A 348 -37.39 74.44 -43.78
N GLN A 349 -36.81 75.05 -42.73
CA GLN A 349 -37.39 76.23 -42.10
C GLN A 349 -37.50 77.39 -43.08
N GLY A 350 -36.45 77.63 -43.90
CA GLY A 350 -36.51 78.63 -44.96
C GLY A 350 -37.65 78.39 -45.94
N PHE A 351 -37.85 77.14 -46.39
CA PHE A 351 -39.00 76.81 -47.24
C PHE A 351 -40.35 77.08 -46.58
N ILE A 352 -40.49 76.81 -45.27
CA ILE A 352 -41.74 77.10 -44.54
C ILE A 352 -41.98 78.60 -44.47
N ASP A 353 -40.94 79.38 -44.16
CA ASP A 353 -41.02 80.83 -44.02
C ASP A 353 -41.36 81.50 -45.37
N ASP A 354 -40.96 80.90 -46.50
CA ASP A 354 -41.22 81.38 -47.87
C ASP A 354 -42.64 81.04 -48.38
N VAL A 355 -43.41 80.16 -47.72
CA VAL A 355 -44.80 79.86 -48.12
C VAL A 355 -45.73 80.96 -47.60
N LEU A 356 -46.12 81.88 -48.48
CA LEU A 356 -47.18 82.85 -48.21
C LEU A 356 -48.52 82.12 -47.97
N PRO A 357 -49.36 82.57 -47.02
CA PRO A 357 -50.73 82.07 -46.92
C PRO A 357 -51.47 82.38 -48.24
N PRO A 358 -52.43 81.54 -48.67
CA PRO A 358 -53.21 81.84 -49.86
C PRO A 358 -53.96 83.16 -49.64
N GLN A 359 -53.55 84.21 -50.36
CA GLN A 359 -54.29 85.46 -50.43
C GLN A 359 -55.37 85.32 -51.50
N ASP A 360 -56.63 85.41 -51.05
CA ASP A 360 -57.85 85.74 -51.78
C ASP A 360 -57.97 85.19 -53.21
N VAL A 361 -58.29 83.90 -53.33
CA VAL A 361 -59.06 83.45 -54.49
C VAL A 361 -60.46 84.05 -54.32
N LEU A 362 -60.70 85.21 -54.95
CA LEU A 362 -62.02 85.83 -55.06
C LEU A 362 -63.04 84.79 -55.57
N ASP A 363 -64.18 84.68 -54.90
CA ASP A 363 -65.26 83.76 -55.26
C ASP A 363 -65.71 84.05 -56.72
N PRO A 364 -65.60 83.08 -57.65
CA PRO A 364 -66.00 83.27 -59.05
C PRO A 364 -67.47 83.70 -59.22
N MET A 365 -68.30 83.50 -58.20
CA MET A 365 -69.70 83.94 -58.17
C MET A 365 -69.89 85.46 -58.09
N GLU A 366 -68.90 86.23 -57.63
CA GLU A 366 -68.98 87.70 -57.55
C GLU A 366 -68.84 88.40 -58.92
N ARG A 367 -68.53 87.67 -60.01
CA ARG A 367 -68.35 88.22 -61.37
C ARG A 367 -69.50 87.95 -62.36
N MET A 368 -70.60 87.35 -61.92
CA MET A 368 -71.77 87.16 -62.81
C MET A 368 -72.67 88.40 -62.80
N GLU A 369 -72.63 89.15 -63.90
CA GLU A 369 -73.48 90.32 -64.15
C GLU A 369 -74.93 89.90 -64.44
N ASN A 370 -75.90 90.54 -63.77
CA ASN A 370 -77.32 90.26 -63.90
C ASN A 370 -77.87 90.93 -65.18
N ILE A 371 -78.31 90.14 -66.16
CA ILE A 371 -78.87 90.66 -67.43
C ILE A 371 -80.31 91.13 -67.17
N PRO A 372 -80.66 92.41 -67.44
CA PRO A 372 -81.99 92.94 -67.14
C PRO A 372 -83.07 92.41 -68.08
N ASP A 373 -84.21 92.08 -67.48
CA ASP A 373 -85.44 91.58 -68.11
C ASP A 373 -86.18 92.73 -68.83
N ILE A 374 -86.51 92.55 -70.11
CA ILE A 374 -87.03 93.60 -71.00
C ILE A 374 -88.55 93.49 -71.22
N ASP A 375 -89.24 92.55 -70.55
CA ASP A 375 -90.67 92.26 -70.76
C ASP A 375 -91.66 93.16 -69.99
N HIS A 376 -91.19 94.26 -69.39
CA HIS A 376 -92.05 95.23 -68.72
C HIS A 376 -91.77 96.68 -69.16
N ALA A 377 -92.27 97.04 -70.34
CA ALA A 377 -92.53 98.41 -70.78
C ALA A 377 -93.93 98.52 -71.40
#